data_AF-A0A2M7BK87-F1
#
_entry.id   AF-A0A2M7BK87-F1
#
_cell.length_a   1.000
_cell.length_b   1.000
_cell.length_c   1.000
_cell.angle_alpha   90.00
_cell.angle_beta   90.00
_cell.angle_gamma   90.00
#
_symmetry.space_group_name_H-M   'P 1'
#
loop_
_entity.id
_entity.type
_entity.pdbx_description
1 polymer ?
#
loop_
_entity_poly.entity_id
_entity_poly.type
_entity_poly.pdbx_seq_one_letter_code
_entity_poly.pdbx_strand_id
1 'polypeptide(L)'
;RLGFLSYKIIATDGTLFPTNARYKGCTWFEKECNCVEFVGIIENVRRRVRYRLTHPDEEALHKEIRIKVECPSSRFPVDAKIKRPKVEVLTLALQQADPENPSIFNQIFGVQEVLQRENLDLIVKRGLFTEIILGDSAKTDSFFFRCPKFPHDMDARIGVRRNPKNPDRIEKIFGFNAIIDTSIELDLGIELPVACTTIAGNGEEGRHFITNKNHILHHHGNVSKIHLADAKYDEIRNYEFSRSQGAIPIIDYNPRSENLSSQVLKTRGYDQKGRPYAPCGIITHPNGFDQKCKRASFSCRRHCVGSNDPQIQEYAENCKHWINYHGFTRHMSISDFPRLIIEVLRGTDRHQKLKALRSASERTNSSAKEDLCILKKPKIRGLKNAGVLAQMAVMVLLLKRISRFIVKVTLAMRKMYSSNSPPLKPFLPGPDVPKFIANLIQRE
;
A
#
# COMPACT_ATOMS: atom_id res chain seq x y z
N ARG A 1 -20.52 -17.03 26.73
CA ARG A 1 -19.87 -16.38 25.56
C ARG A 1 -20.11 -17.27 24.34
N LEU A 2 -20.75 -16.76 23.29
CA LEU A 2 -20.87 -17.49 22.01
C LEU A 2 -19.47 -17.54 21.36
N GLY A 3 -18.74 -18.64 21.60
CA GLY A 3 -17.32 -18.83 21.28
C GLY A 3 -17.02 -19.14 19.81
N PHE A 4 -17.62 -18.39 18.89
CA PHE A 4 -17.44 -18.61 17.45
C PHE A 4 -16.11 -18.08 16.89
N LEU A 5 -15.55 -17.04 17.52
CA LEU A 5 -14.27 -16.43 17.16
C LEU A 5 -13.26 -16.64 18.30
N SER A 6 -12.12 -17.24 17.99
CA SER A 6 -11.05 -17.48 18.97
C SER A 6 -10.00 -16.37 18.97
N TYR A 7 -9.86 -15.63 17.86
CA TYR A 7 -8.84 -14.60 17.65
C TYR A 7 -7.38 -15.10 17.81
N LYS A 8 -7.16 -16.44 17.84
CA LYS A 8 -5.85 -17.02 18.15
C LYS A 8 -4.82 -16.78 17.04
N ILE A 9 -5.27 -16.72 15.80
CA ILE A 9 -4.42 -16.45 14.63
C ILE A 9 -5.04 -15.28 13.85
N ILE A 10 -4.30 -14.18 13.75
CA ILE A 10 -4.72 -13.00 13.00
C ILE A 10 -3.77 -12.78 11.82
N ALA A 11 -4.33 -12.72 10.61
CA ALA A 11 -3.63 -12.30 9.41
C ALA A 11 -3.97 -10.85 9.07
N THR A 12 -2.96 -10.04 8.76
CA THR A 12 -3.09 -8.61 8.44
C THR A 12 -2.64 -8.34 7.01
N ASP A 13 -3.45 -7.60 6.26
CA ASP A 13 -3.08 -7.11 4.94
C ASP A 13 -3.88 -5.86 4.55
N GLY A 14 -3.29 -4.99 3.74
CA GLY A 14 -3.88 -3.76 3.25
C GLY A 14 -4.35 -3.86 1.80
N THR A 15 -5.47 -3.23 1.50
CA THR A 15 -6.07 -3.22 0.16
C THR A 15 -6.40 -1.81 -0.32
N LEU A 16 -5.71 -1.38 -1.39
CA LEU A 16 -5.90 -0.04 -1.99
C LEU A 16 -7.20 0.07 -2.79
N PHE A 17 -8.03 1.07 -2.53
CA PHE A 17 -9.25 1.31 -3.30
C PHE A 17 -9.35 2.77 -3.74
N PRO A 18 -9.93 3.04 -4.94
CA PRO A 18 -9.95 4.39 -5.49
C PRO A 18 -11.00 5.26 -4.81
N THR A 19 -10.77 6.58 -4.82
CA THR A 19 -11.78 7.59 -4.49
C THR A 19 -12.45 8.12 -5.77
N ASN A 20 -13.65 8.69 -5.64
CA ASN A 20 -14.33 9.37 -6.73
C ASN A 20 -13.85 10.83 -6.91
N ALA A 21 -12.55 11.03 -7.16
CA ALA A 21 -11.90 12.34 -7.07
C ALA A 21 -11.61 13.05 -8.41
N ARG A 22 -11.92 12.42 -9.56
CA ARG A 22 -11.53 12.91 -10.90
C ARG A 22 -10.04 13.30 -10.98
N TYR A 23 -9.18 12.45 -10.41
CA TYR A 23 -7.75 12.69 -10.30
C TYR A 23 -7.06 12.84 -11.66
N LYS A 24 -6.27 13.91 -11.85
CA LYS A 24 -5.52 14.21 -13.09
C LYS A 24 -4.00 14.27 -12.91
N GLY A 25 -3.46 13.59 -11.90
CA GLY A 25 -2.01 13.36 -11.81
C GLY A 25 -1.18 14.35 -10.98
N CYS A 26 -1.79 15.27 -10.21
CA CYS A 26 -1.03 16.14 -9.30
C CYS A 26 -0.92 15.53 -7.90
N THR A 27 0.28 15.29 -7.37
CA THR A 27 0.49 14.80 -5.99
C THR A 27 0.81 15.91 -4.98
N TRP A 28 1.02 17.14 -5.46
CA TRP A 28 1.50 18.29 -4.68
C TRP A 28 0.40 19.33 -4.44
N PHE A 29 -0.86 18.92 -4.55
CA PHE A 29 -1.97 19.84 -4.32
C PHE A 29 -2.09 20.23 -2.85
N GLU A 30 -2.66 21.41 -2.65
CA GLU A 30 -2.96 22.05 -1.36
C GLU A 30 -4.31 22.76 -1.47
N LYS A 31 -4.86 23.28 -0.36
CA LYS A 31 -6.23 23.84 -0.35
C LYS A 31 -6.34 25.06 -1.26
N GLU A 32 -5.25 25.82 -1.33
CA GLU A 32 -5.03 27.03 -2.11
C GLU A 32 -5.12 26.75 -3.61
N CYS A 33 -4.90 25.49 -4.05
CA CYS A 33 -5.13 25.09 -5.45
C CYS A 33 -6.60 25.24 -5.90
N ASN A 34 -7.54 25.41 -4.97
CA ASN A 34 -8.94 25.66 -5.29
C ASN A 34 -9.21 27.11 -5.74
N CYS A 35 -8.41 28.07 -5.27
CA CYS A 35 -8.51 29.47 -5.61
C CYS A 35 -7.08 30.04 -5.71
N VAL A 36 -6.53 29.98 -6.92
CA VAL A 36 -5.17 30.41 -7.19
C VAL A 36 -5.18 31.80 -7.79
N GLU A 37 -4.56 32.75 -7.10
CA GLU A 37 -4.36 34.11 -7.57
C GLU A 37 -3.19 34.21 -8.55
N PHE A 38 -3.39 34.95 -9.63
CA PHE A 38 -2.31 35.41 -10.50
C PHE A 38 -2.48 36.86 -10.90
N VAL A 39 -1.38 37.58 -10.74
CA VAL A 39 -1.26 38.99 -11.12
C VAL A 39 -0.51 39.08 -12.46
N GLY A 40 -0.88 40.06 -13.28
CA GLY A 40 -0.17 40.38 -14.53
C GLY A 40 -0.56 39.55 -15.74
N ILE A 41 -1.73 38.89 -15.72
CA ILE A 41 -2.27 38.17 -16.89
C ILE A 41 -2.49 39.11 -18.07
N ILE A 42 -3.06 40.30 -17.85
CA ILE A 42 -3.33 41.28 -18.90
C ILE A 42 -2.02 41.70 -19.60
N GLU A 43 -0.97 41.98 -18.82
CA GLU A 43 0.33 42.36 -19.39
C GLU A 43 0.98 41.22 -20.20
N ASN A 44 0.82 39.96 -19.75
CA ASN A 44 1.28 38.80 -20.51
C ASN A 44 0.54 38.66 -21.84
N VAL A 45 -0.79 38.86 -21.84
CA VAL A 45 -1.60 38.85 -23.07
C VAL A 45 -1.14 39.96 -24.02
N ARG A 46 -1.05 41.21 -23.54
CA ARG A 46 -0.58 42.36 -24.33
C ARG A 46 0.77 42.09 -24.98
N ARG A 47 1.73 41.58 -24.21
CA ARG A 47 3.07 41.24 -24.71
C ARG A 47 3.03 40.19 -25.81
N ARG A 48 2.22 39.14 -25.65
CA ARG A 48 2.12 38.06 -26.65
C ARG A 48 1.40 38.49 -27.92
N VAL A 49 0.36 39.31 -27.80
CA VAL A 49 -0.33 39.90 -28.94
C VAL A 49 0.65 40.78 -29.73
N ARG A 50 1.34 41.71 -29.07
CA ARG A 50 2.35 42.56 -29.72
C ARG A 50 3.45 41.74 -30.41
N TYR A 51 3.99 40.73 -29.74
CA TYR A 51 5.02 39.85 -30.32
C TYR A 51 4.56 39.14 -31.60
N ARG A 52 3.29 38.71 -31.66
CA ARG A 52 2.68 38.08 -32.85
C ARG A 52 2.56 39.07 -34.00
N LEU A 53 2.15 40.31 -33.71
CA LEU A 53 2.01 41.35 -34.72
C LEU A 53 3.37 41.81 -35.29
N THR A 54 4.43 41.82 -34.47
CA THR A 54 5.78 42.18 -34.94
C THR A 54 6.49 41.07 -35.73
N HIS A 55 5.99 39.83 -35.69
CA HIS A 55 6.52 38.70 -36.46
C HIS A 55 5.39 38.01 -37.23
N PRO A 56 4.83 38.68 -38.26
CA PRO A 56 3.65 38.21 -38.98
C PRO A 56 4.02 37.05 -39.91
N ASP A 57 4.00 35.84 -39.36
CA ASP A 57 3.82 34.62 -40.13
C ASP A 57 2.31 34.35 -40.20
N GLU A 58 1.74 34.31 -41.41
CA GLU A 58 0.28 34.14 -41.64
C GLU A 58 -0.27 32.87 -40.98
N GLU A 59 0.52 31.79 -40.94
CA GLU A 59 0.15 30.59 -40.20
C GLU A 59 0.21 30.80 -38.68
N ALA A 60 1.08 31.68 -38.19
CA ALA A 60 1.25 31.96 -36.78
C ALA A 60 0.16 32.87 -36.20
N LEU A 61 -0.45 33.74 -37.00
CA LEU A 61 -1.55 34.61 -36.58
C LEU A 61 -2.75 33.82 -36.05
N HIS A 62 -3.13 32.76 -36.76
CA HIS A 62 -4.28 31.91 -36.44
C HIS A 62 -4.00 30.87 -35.34
N LYS A 63 -2.73 30.63 -34.97
CA LYS A 63 -2.35 29.66 -33.94
C LYS A 63 -2.81 30.13 -32.55
N GLU A 64 -3.20 29.19 -31.70
CA GLU A 64 -3.58 29.49 -30.31
C GLU A 64 -2.45 30.15 -29.52
N ILE A 65 -2.76 31.24 -28.82
CA ILE A 65 -1.94 31.88 -27.81
C ILE A 65 -2.33 31.27 -26.45
N ARG A 66 -1.46 30.42 -25.90
CA ARG A 66 -1.70 29.73 -24.63
C ARG A 66 -0.99 30.41 -23.47
N ILE A 67 -1.73 31.14 -22.64
CA ILE A 67 -1.19 31.74 -21.42
C ILE A 67 -1.07 30.65 -20.36
N LYS A 68 0.16 30.46 -19.89
CA LYS A 68 0.50 29.47 -18.87
C LYS A 68 1.18 30.16 -17.70
N VAL A 69 0.80 29.76 -16.50
CA VAL A 69 1.35 30.24 -15.23
C VAL A 69 2.03 29.10 -14.49
N GLU A 70 3.09 29.39 -13.74
CA GLU A 70 3.79 28.36 -12.96
C GLU A 70 2.96 27.94 -11.76
N CYS A 71 3.02 26.66 -11.37
CA CYS A 71 2.27 26.20 -10.20
C CYS A 71 2.76 26.94 -8.93
N PRO A 72 1.86 27.62 -8.19
CA PRO A 72 2.25 28.36 -6.99
C PRO A 72 2.50 27.44 -5.79
N SER A 73 2.14 26.16 -5.89
CA SER A 73 2.06 25.28 -4.72
C SER A 73 3.34 25.25 -3.90
N SER A 74 3.19 25.46 -2.60
CA SER A 74 4.28 25.44 -1.63
C SER A 74 4.88 24.04 -1.45
N ARG A 75 4.10 23.00 -1.77
CA ARG A 75 4.50 21.60 -1.62
C ARG A 75 5.44 21.09 -2.69
N PHE A 76 5.64 21.82 -3.79
CA PHE A 76 6.59 21.40 -4.81
C PHE A 76 8.01 21.42 -4.25
N PRO A 77 8.79 20.34 -4.43
CA PRO A 77 10.16 20.29 -3.92
C PRO A 77 11.03 21.36 -4.57
N VAL A 78 11.92 21.96 -3.77
CA VAL A 78 12.96 22.89 -4.23
C VAL A 78 14.17 22.09 -4.74
N ASP A 79 13.91 21.19 -5.71
CA ASP A 79 14.93 20.39 -6.37
C ASP A 79 15.09 20.88 -7.81
N ALA A 80 16.31 21.24 -8.20
CA ALA A 80 16.64 21.69 -9.55
C ALA A 80 16.24 20.69 -10.65
N LYS A 81 16.14 19.39 -10.32
CA LYS A 81 15.73 18.34 -11.27
C LYS A 81 14.21 18.28 -11.46
N ILE A 82 13.42 18.84 -10.56
CA ILE A 82 11.95 18.77 -10.60
C ILE A 82 11.39 20.14 -11.00
N LYS A 83 11.12 20.32 -12.30
CA LYS A 83 10.53 21.58 -12.80
C LYS A 83 9.08 21.72 -12.35
N ARG A 84 8.71 22.92 -11.88
CA ARG A 84 7.32 23.26 -11.58
C ARG A 84 6.48 23.19 -12.85
N PRO A 85 5.30 22.54 -12.80
CA PRO A 85 4.45 22.44 -13.97
C PRO A 85 3.84 23.81 -14.29
N LYS A 86 3.76 24.13 -15.58
CA LYS A 86 3.01 25.29 -16.08
C LYS A 86 1.56 24.89 -16.33
N VAL A 87 0.63 25.59 -15.71
CA VAL A 87 -0.81 25.40 -15.85
C VAL A 87 -1.32 26.39 -16.90
N GLU A 88 -2.03 25.89 -17.90
CA GLU A 88 -2.69 26.75 -18.89
C GLU A 88 -3.97 27.31 -18.31
N VAL A 89 -4.10 28.65 -18.30
CA VAL A 89 -5.21 29.37 -17.66
C VAL A 89 -6.11 30.07 -18.66
N LEU A 90 -5.56 30.42 -19.82
CA LEU A 90 -6.25 31.16 -20.86
C LEU A 90 -5.68 30.78 -22.23
N THR A 91 -6.58 30.52 -23.18
CA THR A 91 -6.27 30.21 -24.57
C THR A 91 -6.97 31.23 -25.44
N LEU A 92 -6.20 31.97 -26.23
CA LEU A 92 -6.66 33.04 -27.10
C LEU A 92 -6.29 32.72 -28.56
N ALA A 93 -6.92 33.37 -29.52
CA ALA A 93 -6.48 33.38 -30.92
C ALA A 93 -6.75 34.77 -31.51
N LEU A 94 -5.96 35.15 -32.51
CA LEU A 94 -6.26 36.30 -33.34
C LEU A 94 -7.09 35.81 -34.52
N GLN A 95 -8.18 36.50 -34.82
CA GLN A 95 -9.03 36.24 -35.98
C GLN A 95 -9.32 37.56 -36.67
N GLN A 96 -9.78 37.51 -37.92
CA GLN A 96 -10.20 38.72 -38.63
C GLN A 96 -11.35 39.39 -37.87
N ALA A 97 -11.28 40.71 -37.73
CA ALA A 97 -12.25 41.46 -36.95
C ALA A 97 -13.63 41.42 -37.61
N ASP A 98 -14.67 41.38 -36.79
CA ASP A 98 -16.05 41.61 -37.21
C ASP A 98 -16.42 43.07 -36.87
N PRO A 99 -16.53 43.97 -37.85
CA PRO A 99 -16.82 45.38 -37.61
C PRO A 99 -18.18 45.62 -36.92
N GLU A 100 -19.14 44.72 -37.11
CA GLU A 100 -20.47 44.84 -36.52
C GLU A 100 -20.51 44.32 -35.07
N ASN A 101 -19.60 43.41 -34.72
CA ASN A 101 -19.54 42.79 -33.40
C ASN A 101 -18.10 42.57 -32.91
N PRO A 102 -17.38 43.64 -32.56
CA PRO A 102 -15.99 43.55 -32.13
C PRO A 102 -15.88 42.79 -30.80
N SER A 103 -14.80 42.03 -30.65
CA SER A 103 -14.58 41.24 -29.43
C SER A 103 -14.41 42.14 -28.19
N ILE A 104 -15.27 41.95 -27.18
CA ILE A 104 -15.17 42.63 -25.87
C ILE A 104 -13.81 42.40 -25.18
N PHE A 105 -13.14 41.30 -25.50
CA PHE A 105 -11.83 40.98 -24.91
C PHE A 105 -10.72 41.93 -25.39
N ASN A 106 -10.92 42.62 -26.52
CA ASN A 106 -10.00 43.65 -26.96
C ASN A 106 -9.90 44.80 -25.94
N GLN A 107 -11.03 45.19 -25.37
CA GLN A 107 -11.12 46.21 -24.32
C GLN A 107 -10.57 45.70 -23.00
N ILE A 108 -11.01 44.51 -22.56
CA ILE A 108 -10.58 43.90 -21.29
C ILE A 108 -9.06 43.76 -21.22
N PHE A 109 -8.41 43.37 -22.32
CA PHE A 109 -6.96 43.24 -22.37
C PHE A 109 -6.25 44.53 -22.84
N GLY A 110 -6.98 45.61 -23.13
CA GLY A 110 -6.43 46.89 -23.59
C GLY A 110 -5.56 46.76 -24.84
N VAL A 111 -6.01 45.95 -25.81
CA VAL A 111 -5.33 45.73 -27.11
C VAL A 111 -6.16 46.24 -28.30
N GLN A 112 -7.30 46.89 -28.03
CA GLN A 112 -8.26 47.34 -29.05
C GLN A 112 -7.61 48.19 -30.15
N GLU A 113 -6.92 49.28 -29.79
CA GLU A 113 -6.32 50.18 -30.77
C GLU A 113 -5.28 49.48 -31.66
N VAL A 114 -4.52 48.55 -31.09
CA VAL A 114 -3.47 47.83 -31.81
C VAL A 114 -4.06 46.81 -32.77
N LEU A 115 -5.13 46.12 -32.37
CA LEU A 115 -5.78 45.11 -33.21
C LEU A 115 -6.67 45.71 -34.30
N GLN A 116 -7.32 46.86 -34.03
CA GLN A 116 -8.11 47.57 -35.03
C GLN A 116 -7.28 48.03 -36.23
N ARG A 117 -6.02 48.46 -36.01
CA ARG A 117 -5.11 48.85 -37.10
C ARG A 117 -4.80 47.71 -38.07
N GLU A 118 -4.83 46.49 -37.56
CA GLU A 118 -4.50 45.27 -38.31
C GLU A 118 -5.76 44.50 -38.76
N ASN A 119 -6.97 45.04 -38.54
CA ASN A 119 -8.25 44.40 -38.82
C ASN A 119 -8.42 43.02 -38.15
N LEU A 120 -7.99 42.90 -36.89
CA LEU A 120 -8.03 41.67 -36.11
C LEU A 120 -8.85 41.84 -34.82
N ASP A 121 -9.33 40.72 -34.31
CA ASP A 121 -9.99 40.57 -33.02
C ASP A 121 -9.34 39.50 -32.16
N LEU A 122 -9.32 39.74 -30.84
CA LEU A 122 -8.86 38.77 -29.86
C LEU A 122 -10.00 37.86 -29.43
N ILE A 123 -9.94 36.58 -29.78
CA ILE A 123 -10.97 35.61 -29.46
C ILE A 123 -10.50 34.71 -28.31
N VAL A 124 -11.26 34.70 -27.21
CA VAL A 124 -11.04 33.75 -26.11
C VAL A 124 -11.63 32.40 -26.50
N LYS A 125 -10.77 31.38 -26.64
CA LYS A 125 -11.19 30.01 -26.91
C LYS A 125 -11.47 29.23 -25.62
N ARG A 126 -10.72 29.52 -24.56
CA ARG A 126 -10.87 28.88 -23.24
C ARG A 126 -10.33 29.76 -22.13
N GLY A 127 -11.08 29.92 -21.04
CA GLY A 127 -10.62 30.53 -19.79
C GLY A 127 -10.95 29.64 -18.60
N LEU A 128 -10.06 29.60 -17.60
CA LEU A 128 -10.29 28.87 -16.34
C LEU A 128 -10.61 29.79 -15.15
N PHE A 129 -10.81 31.09 -15.42
CA PHE A 129 -11.01 32.08 -14.36
C PHE A 129 -12.32 31.85 -13.60
N THR A 130 -12.23 31.96 -12.29
CA THR A 130 -13.35 31.92 -11.36
C THR A 130 -13.75 33.31 -10.88
N GLU A 131 -12.78 34.22 -10.80
CA GLU A 131 -12.98 35.60 -10.34
C GLU A 131 -11.90 36.49 -10.95
N ILE A 132 -12.25 37.76 -11.19
CA ILE A 132 -11.35 38.79 -11.69
C ILE A 132 -11.56 40.03 -10.84
N ILE A 133 -10.49 40.51 -10.22
CA ILE A 133 -10.47 41.75 -9.44
C ILE A 133 -9.57 42.74 -10.18
N LEU A 134 -10.18 43.80 -10.72
CA LEU A 134 -9.46 44.86 -11.42
C LEU A 134 -9.02 45.91 -10.40
N GLY A 135 -7.74 46.25 -10.41
CA GLY A 135 -7.16 47.31 -9.59
C GLY A 135 -6.89 48.57 -10.41
N ASP A 136 -6.06 49.47 -9.87
CA ASP A 136 -5.73 50.74 -10.53
C ASP A 136 -4.87 50.56 -11.80
N SER A 137 -4.26 49.38 -11.99
CA SER A 137 -3.41 49.08 -13.14
C SER A 137 -3.37 47.59 -13.52
N ALA A 138 -2.94 47.29 -14.74
CA ALA A 138 -2.68 45.92 -15.21
C ALA A 138 -1.66 45.12 -14.37
N LYS A 139 -0.89 45.79 -13.52
CA LYS A 139 0.06 45.18 -12.57
C LYS A 139 -0.58 44.82 -11.22
N THR A 140 -1.77 45.33 -10.93
CA THR A 140 -2.54 45.07 -9.70
C THR A 140 -3.77 44.20 -9.98
N ASP A 141 -4.15 44.03 -11.25
CA ASP A 141 -5.24 43.15 -11.64
C ASP A 141 -4.97 41.70 -11.28
N SER A 142 -5.89 41.13 -10.52
CA SER A 142 -5.78 39.81 -9.91
C SER A 142 -6.81 38.86 -10.49
N PHE A 143 -6.32 37.76 -11.05
CA PHE A 143 -7.14 36.74 -11.69
C PHE A 143 -7.09 35.47 -10.87
N PHE A 144 -8.25 34.96 -10.48
CA PHE A 144 -8.36 33.75 -9.70
C PHE A 144 -8.81 32.60 -10.59
N PHE A 145 -8.27 31.41 -10.37
CA PHE A 145 -8.78 30.19 -10.99
C PHE A 145 -8.66 28.98 -10.09
N ARG A 146 -9.51 27.98 -10.36
CA ARG A 146 -9.36 26.65 -9.78
C ARG A 146 -8.40 25.82 -10.60
N CYS A 147 -7.34 25.29 -9.99
CA CYS A 147 -6.36 24.48 -10.70
C CYS A 147 -7.03 23.26 -11.37
N PRO A 148 -6.84 23.04 -12.69
CA PRO A 148 -7.52 21.99 -13.44
C PRO A 148 -7.07 20.58 -13.04
N LYS A 149 -5.93 20.46 -12.35
CA LYS A 149 -5.39 19.20 -11.79
C LYS A 149 -5.73 18.99 -10.31
N PHE A 150 -6.44 19.93 -9.68
CA PHE A 150 -6.84 19.82 -8.29
C PHE A 150 -7.90 18.71 -8.12
N PRO A 151 -7.64 17.68 -7.30
CA PRO A 151 -8.61 16.60 -7.11
C PRO A 151 -9.83 17.07 -6.30
N HIS A 152 -10.97 16.41 -6.51
CA HIS A 152 -12.18 16.65 -5.71
C HIS A 152 -12.13 16.01 -4.32
N ASP A 153 -11.12 15.19 -4.04
CA ASP A 153 -10.89 14.57 -2.74
C ASP A 153 -9.47 14.88 -2.29
N MET A 154 -9.36 15.69 -1.24
CA MET A 154 -8.08 16.13 -0.68
C MET A 154 -7.52 15.17 0.37
N ASP A 155 -8.26 14.15 0.79
CA ASP A 155 -7.79 13.17 1.77
C ASP A 155 -7.12 11.98 1.08
N ALA A 156 -7.55 11.69 -0.15
CA ALA A 156 -6.99 10.63 -0.95
C ALA A 156 -5.55 10.93 -1.42
N ARG A 157 -4.74 9.87 -1.53
CA ARG A 157 -3.35 9.94 -1.99
C ARG A 157 -3.03 8.77 -2.91
N ILE A 158 -1.92 8.85 -3.64
CA ILE A 158 -1.48 7.74 -4.50
C ILE A 158 -0.93 6.61 -3.63
N GLY A 159 -1.64 5.48 -3.62
CA GLY A 159 -1.07 4.19 -3.25
C GLY A 159 -0.48 3.47 -4.46
N VAL A 160 0.55 2.67 -4.19
CA VAL A 160 1.28 1.92 -5.22
C VAL A 160 1.18 0.43 -4.91
N ARG A 161 0.80 -0.37 -5.91
CA ARG A 161 0.84 -1.83 -5.84
C ARG A 161 1.40 -2.42 -7.12
N ARG A 162 1.91 -3.65 -7.06
CA ARG A 162 2.25 -4.43 -8.25
C ARG A 162 0.98 -5.06 -8.82
N ASN A 163 0.88 -5.15 -10.14
CA ASN A 163 -0.25 -5.82 -10.77
C ASN A 163 -0.17 -7.33 -10.46
N PRO A 164 -1.23 -7.95 -9.90
CA PRO A 164 -1.20 -9.38 -9.56
C PRO A 164 -0.99 -10.32 -10.77
N LYS A 165 -1.37 -9.90 -11.97
CA LYS A 165 -1.21 -10.66 -13.22
C LYS A 165 0.12 -10.39 -13.92
N ASN A 166 0.73 -9.23 -13.67
CA ASN A 166 2.04 -8.87 -14.19
C ASN A 166 2.85 -8.13 -13.11
N PRO A 167 3.66 -8.86 -12.31
CA PRO A 167 4.39 -8.30 -11.17
C PRO A 167 5.37 -7.18 -11.52
N ASP A 168 5.84 -7.09 -12.77
CA ASP A 168 6.74 -6.05 -13.25
C ASP A 168 6.01 -4.72 -13.51
N ARG A 169 4.67 -4.77 -13.63
CA ARG A 169 3.84 -3.59 -13.82
C ARG A 169 3.40 -2.99 -12.50
N ILE A 170 3.73 -1.71 -12.31
CA ILE A 170 3.28 -0.91 -11.17
C ILE A 170 1.94 -0.26 -11.47
N GLU A 171 0.98 -0.41 -10.56
CA GLU A 171 -0.31 0.28 -10.57
C GLU A 171 -0.33 1.39 -9.52
N LYS A 172 -0.76 2.59 -9.94
CA LYS A 172 -0.97 3.74 -9.06
C LYS A 172 -2.46 3.95 -8.87
N ILE A 173 -2.94 3.89 -7.63
CA ILE A 173 -4.34 4.10 -7.27
C ILE A 173 -4.43 5.36 -6.43
N PHE A 174 -5.14 6.38 -6.94
CA PHE A 174 -5.46 7.56 -6.15
C PHE A 174 -6.69 7.27 -5.28
N GLY A 175 -6.51 7.18 -3.97
CA GLY A 175 -7.54 6.76 -3.05
C GLY A 175 -7.02 6.48 -1.65
N PHE A 176 -7.49 5.37 -1.09
CA PHE A 176 -7.33 4.98 0.30
C PHE A 176 -6.80 3.55 0.39
N ASN A 177 -6.28 3.17 1.56
CA ASN A 177 -5.89 1.82 1.89
C ASN A 177 -6.74 1.32 3.07
N ALA A 178 -7.47 0.23 2.89
CA ALA A 178 -8.19 -0.45 3.97
C ALA A 178 -7.31 -1.58 4.51
N ILE A 179 -6.94 -1.49 5.78
CA ILE A 179 -6.08 -2.45 6.49
C ILE A 179 -7.00 -3.35 7.30
N ILE A 180 -7.05 -4.62 6.91
CA ILE A 180 -8.01 -5.58 7.44
C ILE A 180 -7.27 -6.67 8.21
N ASP A 181 -7.72 -6.91 9.44
CA ASP A 181 -7.32 -8.07 10.22
C ASP A 181 -8.35 -9.18 10.02
N THR A 182 -7.88 -10.36 9.65
CA THR A 182 -8.68 -11.57 9.43
C THR A 182 -8.35 -12.58 10.51
N SER A 183 -9.34 -12.98 11.31
CA SER A 183 -9.24 -14.14 12.20
C SER A 183 -9.34 -15.43 11.40
N ILE A 184 -8.45 -16.37 11.70
CA ILE A 184 -8.40 -17.69 11.06
C ILE A 184 -8.84 -18.72 12.10
N GLU A 185 -10.07 -19.20 11.95
CA GLU A 185 -10.67 -20.20 12.82
C GLU A 185 -10.42 -21.59 12.21
N LEU A 186 -9.25 -22.15 12.51
CA LEU A 186 -8.76 -23.40 11.91
C LEU A 186 -9.72 -24.58 12.17
N ASP A 187 -10.22 -24.72 13.39
CA ASP A 187 -11.13 -25.82 13.77
C ASP A 187 -12.46 -25.77 13.00
N LEU A 188 -12.88 -24.57 12.58
CA LEU A 188 -14.10 -24.35 11.80
C LEU A 188 -13.82 -24.26 10.29
N GLY A 189 -12.56 -24.14 9.88
CA GLY A 189 -12.18 -23.91 8.49
C GLY A 189 -12.74 -22.62 7.89
N ILE A 190 -12.86 -21.57 8.70
CA ILE A 190 -13.43 -20.28 8.29
C ILE A 190 -12.48 -19.13 8.61
N GLU A 191 -12.53 -18.11 7.77
CA GLU A 191 -11.74 -16.89 7.88
C GLU A 191 -12.69 -15.70 8.01
N LEU A 192 -12.52 -14.85 8.99
CA LEU A 192 -13.50 -13.82 9.30
C LEU A 192 -12.79 -12.48 9.51
N PRO A 193 -13.18 -11.41 8.81
CA PRO A 193 -12.60 -10.10 9.08
C PRO A 193 -13.10 -9.60 10.44
N VAL A 194 -12.17 -9.15 11.28
CA VAL A 194 -12.44 -8.80 12.69
C VAL A 194 -12.04 -7.37 13.06
N ALA A 195 -11.17 -6.72 12.28
CA ALA A 195 -10.89 -5.30 12.41
C ALA A 195 -10.59 -4.67 11.06
N CYS A 196 -10.89 -3.36 10.94
CA CYS A 196 -10.61 -2.60 9.74
C CYS A 196 -10.27 -1.15 10.09
N THR A 197 -9.12 -0.68 9.60
CA THR A 197 -8.70 0.73 9.66
C THR A 197 -8.50 1.24 8.24
N THR A 198 -8.86 2.50 7.98
CA THR A 198 -8.67 3.12 6.66
C THR A 198 -7.74 4.31 6.76
N ILE A 199 -6.82 4.39 5.80
CA ILE A 199 -5.83 5.47 5.70
C ILE A 199 -5.78 6.01 4.27
N ALA A 200 -5.13 7.15 4.06
CA ALA A 200 -4.82 7.64 2.72
C ALA A 200 -3.96 6.61 1.95
N GLY A 201 -4.06 6.58 0.62
CA GLY A 201 -3.41 5.55 -0.20
C GLY A 201 -1.88 5.47 -0.08
N ASN A 202 -1.22 6.57 0.31
CA ASN A 202 0.22 6.62 0.57
C ASN A 202 0.59 6.48 2.06
N GLY A 203 -0.39 6.25 2.93
CA GLY A 203 -0.15 6.17 4.36
C GLY A 203 0.70 4.95 4.73
N GLU A 204 1.37 5.05 5.88
CA GLU A 204 2.28 4.02 6.36
C GLU A 204 1.53 2.82 6.94
N GLU A 205 1.16 1.89 6.05
CA GLU A 205 0.42 0.67 6.37
C GLU A 205 1.04 -0.12 7.54
N GLY A 206 2.38 -0.22 7.58
CA GLY A 206 3.13 -0.94 8.60
C GLY A 206 2.86 -0.48 10.04
N ARG A 207 2.57 0.82 10.23
CA ARG A 207 2.29 1.42 11.56
C ARG A 207 0.90 1.11 12.11
N HIS A 208 -0.04 0.71 11.25
CA HIS A 208 -1.42 0.43 11.64
C HIS A 208 -1.66 -1.03 12.03
N PHE A 209 -0.62 -1.87 11.95
CA PHE A 209 -0.64 -3.22 12.50
C PHE A 209 -1.09 -3.21 13.96
N ILE A 210 -0.44 -2.40 14.80
CA ILE A 210 -0.72 -2.31 16.24
C ILE A 210 -2.13 -1.75 16.49
N THR A 211 -2.56 -0.75 15.72
CA THR A 211 -3.88 -0.11 15.86
C THR A 211 -5.01 -1.14 15.82
N ASN A 212 -5.02 -2.03 14.83
CA ASN A 212 -6.08 -3.03 14.71
C ASN A 212 -6.08 -4.03 15.88
N LYS A 213 -4.90 -4.44 16.39
CA LYS A 213 -4.80 -5.40 17.51
C LYS A 213 -5.27 -4.77 18.81
N ASN A 214 -4.96 -3.48 19.01
CA ASN A 214 -5.49 -2.72 20.13
C ASN A 214 -7.02 -2.61 20.07
N HIS A 215 -7.62 -2.41 18.88
CA HIS A 215 -9.07 -2.45 18.74
C HIS A 215 -9.66 -3.83 19.07
N ILE A 216 -9.03 -4.92 18.60
CA ILE A 216 -9.46 -6.29 18.93
C ILE A 216 -9.40 -6.53 20.44
N LEU A 217 -8.29 -6.16 21.09
CA LEU A 217 -8.14 -6.28 22.53
C LEU A 217 -9.18 -5.45 23.29
N HIS A 218 -9.37 -4.19 22.90
CA HIS A 218 -10.29 -3.27 23.56
C HIS A 218 -11.76 -3.73 23.44
N HIS A 219 -12.20 -4.14 22.25
CA HIS A 219 -13.61 -4.48 22.01
C HIS A 219 -13.95 -5.94 22.30
N HIS A 220 -13.00 -6.85 22.24
CA HIS A 220 -13.25 -8.29 22.41
C HIS A 220 -12.54 -8.91 23.61
N GLY A 221 -11.61 -8.20 24.26
CA GLY A 221 -10.85 -8.70 25.40
C GLY A 221 -9.98 -9.92 25.07
N ASN A 222 -9.63 -10.10 23.80
CA ASN A 222 -8.85 -11.24 23.33
C ASN A 222 -7.48 -10.78 22.82
N VAL A 223 -6.47 -11.61 23.12
CA VAL A 223 -5.10 -11.46 22.62
C VAL A 223 -4.79 -12.65 21.73
N SER A 224 -4.20 -12.39 20.57
CA SER A 224 -3.84 -13.42 19.61
C SER A 224 -2.56 -14.16 20.02
N LYS A 225 -2.44 -15.42 19.60
CA LYS A 225 -1.24 -16.24 19.84
C LYS A 225 -0.27 -16.18 18.66
N ILE A 226 -0.76 -15.91 17.45
CA ILE A 226 0.03 -15.83 16.23
C ILE A 226 -0.42 -14.62 15.41
N HIS A 227 0.54 -13.80 15.01
CA HIS A 227 0.30 -12.71 14.06
C HIS A 227 0.97 -13.02 12.72
N LEU A 228 0.22 -12.94 11.64
CA LEU A 228 0.68 -13.16 10.27
C LEU A 228 0.61 -11.85 9.48
N ALA A 229 1.69 -11.46 8.82
CA ALA A 229 1.69 -10.24 8.01
C ALA A 229 2.70 -10.31 6.85
N ASP A 230 2.51 -9.46 5.84
CA ASP A 230 3.43 -9.35 4.70
C ASP A 230 4.69 -8.53 5.04
N ALA A 231 5.57 -8.39 4.05
CA ALA A 231 6.85 -7.70 4.22
C ALA A 231 6.74 -6.18 4.44
N LYS A 232 5.57 -5.57 4.24
CA LYS A 232 5.36 -4.16 4.58
C LYS A 232 5.28 -3.94 6.09
N TYR A 233 4.94 -4.98 6.84
CA TYR A 233 4.82 -4.93 8.29
C TYR A 233 6.12 -5.34 9.01
N ASP A 234 7.21 -5.58 8.27
CA ASP A 234 8.54 -5.94 8.78
C ASP A 234 9.24 -4.74 9.44
N GLU A 235 8.64 -4.27 10.54
CA GLU A 235 9.11 -3.19 11.39
C GLU A 235 9.38 -3.73 12.79
N ILE A 236 10.50 -3.37 13.40
CA ILE A 236 10.92 -3.86 14.73
C ILE A 236 9.80 -3.72 15.77
N ARG A 237 9.09 -2.58 15.77
CA ARG A 237 7.97 -2.29 16.68
C ARG A 237 6.83 -3.31 16.60
N ASN A 238 6.57 -3.87 15.41
CA ASN A 238 5.51 -4.87 15.23
C ASN A 238 5.90 -6.22 15.85
N TYR A 239 7.19 -6.59 15.78
CA TYR A 239 7.71 -7.77 16.46
C TYR A 239 7.70 -7.61 17.97
N GLU A 240 8.16 -6.47 18.47
CA GLU A 240 8.15 -6.13 19.90
C GLU A 240 6.73 -6.13 20.47
N PHE A 241 5.79 -5.47 19.79
CA PHE A 241 4.39 -5.45 20.18
C PHE A 241 3.81 -6.88 20.23
N SER A 242 4.01 -7.68 19.18
CA SER A 242 3.51 -9.06 19.13
C SER A 242 4.00 -9.87 20.34
N ARG A 243 5.31 -9.79 20.63
CA ARG A 243 5.92 -10.52 21.75
C ARG A 243 5.47 -10.00 23.12
N SER A 244 5.26 -8.69 23.25
CA SER A 244 4.73 -8.08 24.50
C SER A 244 3.32 -8.61 24.85
N GLN A 245 2.57 -9.01 23.82
CA GLN A 245 1.25 -9.63 23.95
C GLN A 245 1.33 -11.17 24.06
N GLY A 246 2.54 -11.76 24.11
CA GLY A 246 2.74 -13.20 24.12
C GLY A 246 2.47 -13.88 22.76
N ALA A 247 2.32 -13.11 21.67
CA ALA A 247 2.08 -13.62 20.34
C ALA A 247 3.39 -13.93 19.59
N ILE A 248 3.33 -14.91 18.68
CA ILE A 248 4.42 -15.24 17.77
C ILE A 248 4.25 -14.46 16.46
N PRO A 249 5.20 -13.57 16.10
CA PRO A 249 5.17 -12.86 14.83
C PRO A 249 5.71 -13.71 13.68
N ILE A 250 4.87 -13.99 12.69
CA ILE A 250 5.24 -14.55 11.38
C ILE A 250 5.02 -13.46 10.33
N ILE A 251 5.98 -12.54 10.28
CA ILE A 251 5.98 -11.42 9.34
C ILE A 251 7.02 -11.72 8.25
N ASP A 252 6.65 -11.51 6.99
CA ASP A 252 7.58 -11.74 5.88
C ASP A 252 8.79 -10.81 5.96
N TYR A 253 9.99 -11.36 5.74
CA TYR A 253 11.21 -10.56 5.79
C TYR A 253 11.32 -9.66 4.56
N ASN A 254 11.67 -8.39 4.77
CA ASN A 254 11.84 -7.37 3.75
C ASN A 254 13.34 -7.05 3.53
N PRO A 255 13.97 -7.62 2.48
CA PRO A 255 15.38 -7.41 2.21
C PRO A 255 15.67 -6.23 1.26
N ARG A 256 14.70 -5.35 0.97
CA ARG A 256 14.80 -4.34 -0.12
C ARG A 256 16.00 -3.40 -0.04
N SER A 257 16.57 -3.22 1.14
CA SER A 257 17.76 -2.36 1.37
C SER A 257 19.03 -3.17 1.66
N GLU A 258 19.02 -4.48 1.41
CA GLU A 258 20.15 -5.38 1.64
C GLU A 258 20.77 -5.88 0.34
N ASN A 259 22.10 -6.01 0.34
CA ASN A 259 22.80 -6.74 -0.70
C ASN A 259 22.77 -8.24 -0.38
N LEU A 260 22.00 -9.00 -1.16
CA LEU A 260 21.83 -10.44 -0.99
C LEU A 260 22.82 -11.28 -1.80
N SER A 261 23.88 -10.68 -2.34
CA SER A 261 24.92 -11.43 -3.05
C SER A 261 25.62 -12.41 -2.10
N SER A 262 25.98 -13.58 -2.63
CA SER A 262 26.58 -14.66 -1.85
C SER A 262 27.81 -14.22 -1.04
N GLN A 263 28.65 -13.34 -1.60
CA GLN A 263 29.84 -12.83 -0.93
C GLN A 263 29.51 -11.97 0.30
N VAL A 264 28.51 -11.08 0.17
CA VAL A 264 28.05 -10.25 1.29
C VAL A 264 27.39 -11.10 2.37
N LEU A 265 26.59 -12.10 1.99
CA LEU A 265 25.96 -13.05 2.92
C LEU A 265 27.00 -13.88 3.70
N LYS A 266 28.06 -14.35 3.03
CA LYS A 266 29.17 -15.05 3.70
C LYS A 266 29.90 -14.12 4.67
N THR A 267 30.21 -12.90 4.23
CA THR A 267 30.93 -11.91 5.05
C THR A 267 30.15 -11.49 6.30
N ARG A 268 28.84 -11.28 6.19
CA ARG A 268 27.99 -10.97 7.35
C ARG A 268 27.76 -12.18 8.28
N GLY A 269 28.06 -13.39 7.81
CA GLY A 269 28.06 -14.61 8.61
C GLY A 269 26.72 -15.33 8.75
N TYR A 270 25.67 -14.92 8.03
CA TYR A 270 24.37 -15.61 7.98
C TYR A 270 23.59 -15.33 6.69
N ASP A 271 22.71 -16.25 6.28
CA ASP A 271 21.91 -16.14 5.07
C ASP A 271 20.65 -15.27 5.25
N GLN A 272 19.86 -15.11 4.19
CA GLN A 272 18.60 -14.33 4.20
C GLN A 272 17.50 -14.88 5.12
N LYS A 273 17.65 -16.11 5.62
CA LYS A 273 16.73 -16.75 6.57
C LYS A 273 17.25 -16.66 8.00
N GLY A 274 18.37 -15.96 8.23
CA GLY A 274 19.02 -15.88 9.53
C GLY A 274 19.78 -17.15 9.92
N ARG A 275 20.12 -18.02 8.96
CA ARG A 275 20.91 -19.23 9.22
C ARG A 275 22.40 -18.89 9.13
N PRO A 276 23.19 -19.08 10.20
CA PRO A 276 24.60 -18.76 10.17
C PRO A 276 25.40 -19.70 9.25
N TYR A 277 26.51 -19.20 8.75
CA TYR A 277 27.53 -20.03 8.10
C TYR A 277 28.44 -20.68 9.17
N ALA A 278 28.77 -21.94 8.97
CA ALA A 278 29.82 -22.61 9.74
C ALA A 278 31.21 -22.13 9.28
N PRO A 279 32.28 -22.36 10.06
CA PRO A 279 33.64 -21.99 9.67
C PRO A 279 34.10 -22.55 8.32
N CYS A 280 33.63 -23.75 7.94
CA CYS A 280 33.87 -24.35 6.62
C CYS A 280 33.07 -23.72 5.47
N GLY A 281 32.24 -22.70 5.73
CA GLY A 281 31.43 -22.03 4.72
C GLY A 281 30.08 -22.69 4.41
N ILE A 282 29.74 -23.84 5.02
CA ILE A 282 28.41 -24.46 4.84
C ILE A 282 27.32 -23.73 5.65
N ILE A 283 26.11 -23.65 5.10
CA ILE A 283 24.97 -23.07 5.83
C ILE A 283 24.50 -24.05 6.91
N THR A 284 24.32 -23.53 8.12
CA THR A 284 23.79 -24.32 9.24
C THR A 284 22.27 -24.50 9.14
N HIS A 285 21.75 -25.53 9.82
CA HIS A 285 20.33 -25.86 9.87
C HIS A 285 19.73 -25.51 11.24
N PRO A 286 18.47 -25.06 11.28
CA PRO A 286 17.72 -24.87 12.51
C PRO A 286 17.77 -26.11 13.42
N ASN A 287 18.11 -25.93 14.69
CA ASN A 287 18.20 -26.97 15.73
C ASN A 287 17.30 -26.67 16.93
N GLY A 288 16.25 -25.88 16.72
CA GLY A 288 15.27 -25.53 17.76
C GLY A 288 15.41 -24.10 18.27
N PHE A 289 14.42 -23.69 19.05
CA PHE A 289 14.34 -22.37 19.66
C PHE A 289 14.22 -22.52 21.17
N ASP A 290 15.12 -21.89 21.91
CA ASP A 290 15.14 -21.84 23.35
C ASP A 290 14.25 -20.69 23.82
N GLN A 291 13.10 -21.03 24.39
CA GLN A 291 12.11 -20.06 24.87
C GLN A 291 12.58 -19.30 26.11
N LYS A 292 13.45 -19.89 26.94
CA LYS A 292 13.95 -19.26 28.16
C LYS A 292 14.99 -18.21 27.84
N CYS A 293 15.94 -18.54 26.95
CA CYS A 293 17.00 -17.62 26.54
C CYS A 293 16.65 -16.78 25.31
N LYS A 294 15.43 -16.93 24.75
CA LYS A 294 14.93 -16.23 23.55
C LYS A 294 15.94 -16.26 22.38
N ARG A 295 16.48 -17.45 22.11
CA ARG A 295 17.50 -17.65 21.07
C ARG A 295 17.25 -18.90 20.24
N ALA A 296 17.61 -18.81 18.97
CA ALA A 296 17.64 -19.93 18.05
C ALA A 296 18.97 -20.68 18.15
N SER A 297 18.92 -22.00 18.06
CA SER A 297 20.10 -22.84 17.90
C SER A 297 20.20 -23.30 16.45
N PHE A 298 21.40 -23.28 15.90
CA PHE A 298 21.70 -23.77 14.57
C PHE A 298 22.91 -24.69 14.59
N SER A 299 22.91 -25.72 13.76
CA SER A 299 24.00 -26.70 13.68
C SER A 299 24.33 -27.05 12.22
N CYS A 300 25.60 -27.29 11.92
CA CYS A 300 26.01 -27.74 10.59
C CYS A 300 25.69 -29.22 10.33
N ARG A 301 25.41 -30.02 11.38
CA ARG A 301 25.10 -31.45 11.31
C ARG A 301 26.10 -32.26 10.49
N ARG A 302 27.35 -31.78 10.42
CA ARG A 302 28.45 -32.37 9.62
C ARG A 302 28.10 -32.55 8.14
N HIS A 303 27.19 -31.73 7.58
CA HIS A 303 26.83 -31.80 6.17
C HIS A 303 28.01 -31.54 5.21
N CYS A 304 29.12 -30.97 5.70
CA CYS A 304 30.35 -30.78 4.93
C CYS A 304 30.96 -32.09 4.41
N VAL A 305 30.70 -33.24 5.06
CA VAL A 305 31.22 -34.56 4.63
C VAL A 305 30.65 -34.98 3.28
N GLY A 306 29.40 -34.61 2.99
CA GLY A 306 28.74 -34.91 1.72
C GLY A 306 28.86 -33.77 0.69
N SER A 307 29.74 -32.79 0.90
CA SER A 307 29.91 -31.68 -0.03
C SER A 307 30.77 -32.10 -1.22
N ASN A 308 30.46 -31.58 -2.41
CA ASN A 308 31.28 -31.76 -3.62
C ASN A 308 32.31 -30.62 -3.82
N ASP A 309 32.37 -29.66 -2.89
CA ASP A 309 33.31 -28.54 -2.96
C ASP A 309 34.66 -28.96 -2.34
N PRO A 310 35.77 -28.99 -3.12
CA PRO A 310 37.07 -29.43 -2.62
C PRO A 310 37.56 -28.63 -1.41
N GLN A 311 37.28 -27.32 -1.35
CA GLN A 311 37.70 -26.48 -0.22
C GLN A 311 36.94 -26.84 1.06
N ILE A 312 35.67 -27.24 0.94
CA ILE A 312 34.86 -27.66 2.08
C ILE A 312 35.30 -29.04 2.56
N GLN A 313 35.65 -29.95 1.65
CA GLN A 313 36.17 -31.29 1.98
C GLN A 313 37.51 -31.19 2.71
N GLU A 314 38.46 -30.42 2.19
CA GLU A 314 39.77 -30.18 2.81
C GLU A 314 39.62 -29.60 4.24
N TYR A 315 38.72 -28.63 4.42
CA TYR A 315 38.42 -28.11 5.76
C TYR A 315 37.77 -29.18 6.66
N ALA A 316 36.90 -30.04 6.12
CA ALA A 316 36.18 -31.04 6.89
C ALA A 316 37.10 -32.09 7.52
N GLU A 317 38.18 -32.47 6.84
CA GLU A 317 39.20 -33.42 7.34
C GLU A 317 39.84 -32.94 8.65
N ASN A 318 40.08 -31.63 8.78
CA ASN A 318 40.73 -31.01 9.94
C ASN A 318 39.77 -30.21 10.83
N CYS A 319 38.46 -30.50 10.75
CA CYS A 319 37.45 -29.70 11.42
C CYS A 319 37.45 -29.90 12.94
N LYS A 320 37.84 -28.86 13.71
CA LYS A 320 37.79 -28.85 15.19
C LYS A 320 36.43 -29.17 15.81
N HIS A 321 35.34 -29.02 15.05
CA HIS A 321 33.99 -29.29 15.53
C HIS A 321 33.54 -30.74 15.27
N TRP A 322 34.41 -31.57 14.67
CA TRP A 322 34.12 -32.97 14.36
C TRP A 322 33.74 -33.80 15.58
N ILE A 323 34.40 -33.58 16.71
CA ILE A 323 34.18 -34.31 17.97
C ILE A 323 32.73 -34.13 18.47
N ASN A 324 32.10 -33.00 18.17
CA ASN A 324 30.74 -32.72 18.61
C ASN A 324 29.71 -33.51 17.80
N TYR A 325 28.75 -34.16 18.47
CA TYR A 325 27.67 -34.92 17.82
C TYR A 325 26.93 -34.11 16.74
N HIS A 326 26.65 -32.84 17.02
CA HIS A 326 25.99 -31.92 16.08
C HIS A 326 26.94 -31.09 15.22
N GLY A 327 28.26 -31.31 15.30
CA GLY A 327 29.24 -30.48 14.61
C GLY A 327 29.31 -29.05 15.17
N PHE A 328 29.59 -28.08 14.29
CA PHE A 328 29.54 -26.66 14.63
C PHE A 328 28.12 -26.25 15.02
N THR A 329 28.00 -25.59 16.17
CA THR A 329 26.72 -25.06 16.67
C THR A 329 26.87 -23.57 16.93
N ARG A 330 25.86 -22.79 16.56
CA ARG A 330 25.80 -21.34 16.81
C ARG A 330 24.41 -20.96 17.31
N HIS A 331 24.40 -20.11 18.32
CA HIS A 331 23.17 -19.51 18.83
C HIS A 331 23.02 -18.09 18.30
N MET A 332 21.79 -17.71 17.93
CA MET A 332 21.44 -16.35 17.55
C MET A 332 20.24 -15.89 18.36
N SER A 333 20.32 -14.73 19.01
CA SER A 333 19.27 -14.25 19.89
C SER A 333 18.26 -13.39 19.13
N ILE A 334 17.05 -13.27 19.69
CA ILE A 334 16.06 -12.30 19.21
C ILE A 334 16.52 -10.86 19.49
N SER A 335 17.22 -10.59 20.59
CA SER A 335 17.69 -9.23 20.91
C SER A 335 18.64 -8.69 19.85
N ASP A 336 19.53 -9.54 19.33
CA ASP A 336 20.51 -9.14 18.33
C ASP A 336 19.88 -9.08 16.92
N PHE A 337 18.90 -9.95 16.65
CA PHE A 337 18.31 -10.11 15.32
C PHE A 337 16.77 -10.20 15.36
N PRO A 338 16.06 -9.15 15.81
CA PRO A 338 14.64 -9.23 16.18
C PRO A 338 13.68 -9.55 15.03
N ARG A 339 14.08 -9.23 13.79
CA ARG A 339 13.32 -9.47 12.54
C ARG A 339 13.65 -10.80 11.86
N LEU A 340 14.91 -11.26 12.00
CA LEU A 340 15.43 -12.46 11.35
C LEU A 340 15.19 -13.71 12.19
N ILE A 341 15.47 -13.62 13.49
CA ILE A 341 15.29 -14.72 14.45
C ILE A 341 13.90 -14.59 15.07
N ILE A 342 13.10 -15.64 14.89
CA ILE A 342 11.72 -15.76 15.37
C ILE A 342 11.50 -17.14 15.97
N GLU A 343 10.47 -17.26 16.81
CA GLU A 343 10.16 -18.42 17.63
C GLU A 343 9.86 -19.66 16.78
N VAL A 344 9.30 -19.47 15.59
CA VAL A 344 9.17 -20.51 14.55
C VAL A 344 10.13 -20.17 13.41
N LEU A 345 11.31 -20.79 13.43
CA LEU A 345 12.45 -20.39 12.61
C LEU A 345 12.15 -20.38 11.11
N ARG A 346 12.59 -19.30 10.44
CA ARG A 346 12.46 -19.12 8.98
C ARG A 346 13.14 -20.26 8.24
N GLY A 347 12.52 -20.68 7.13
CA GLY A 347 13.03 -21.78 6.31
C GLY A 347 12.73 -23.19 6.82
N THR A 348 12.02 -23.33 7.95
CA THR A 348 11.47 -24.63 8.39
C THR A 348 10.10 -24.90 7.77
N ASP A 349 9.72 -26.17 7.66
CA ASP A 349 8.37 -26.59 7.22
C ASP A 349 7.27 -25.97 8.10
N ARG A 350 7.48 -25.94 9.42
CA ARG A 350 6.55 -25.31 10.38
C ARG A 350 6.31 -23.84 10.07
N HIS A 351 7.38 -23.09 9.80
CA HIS A 351 7.26 -21.68 9.40
C HIS A 351 6.53 -21.53 8.07
N GLN A 352 6.82 -22.38 7.08
CA GLN A 352 6.16 -22.33 5.77
C GLN A 352 4.65 -22.59 5.89
N LYS A 353 4.24 -23.60 6.68
CA LYS A 353 2.83 -23.90 6.94
C LYS A 353 2.10 -22.77 7.65
N LEU A 354 2.71 -22.13 8.65
CA LEU A 354 2.12 -20.94 9.30
C LEU A 354 2.04 -19.75 8.34
N LYS A 355 3.11 -19.50 7.58
CA LYS A 355 3.15 -18.42 6.59
C LYS A 355 2.06 -18.58 5.52
N ALA A 356 1.74 -19.81 5.10
CA ALA A 356 0.72 -20.08 4.10
C ALA A 356 -0.69 -19.60 4.52
N LEU A 357 -0.97 -19.58 5.83
CA LEU A 357 -2.23 -19.07 6.39
C LEU A 357 -2.43 -17.57 6.13
N ARG A 358 -1.36 -16.80 5.83
CA ARG A 358 -1.45 -15.36 5.49
C ARG A 358 -2.38 -15.10 4.30
N SER A 359 -2.50 -16.05 3.38
CA SER A 359 -3.42 -15.94 2.23
C SER A 359 -4.89 -15.68 2.61
N ALA A 360 -5.28 -15.89 3.87
CA ALA A 360 -6.60 -15.56 4.40
C ALA A 360 -6.93 -14.06 4.31
N SER A 361 -5.96 -13.18 4.62
CA SER A 361 -6.17 -11.73 4.52
C SER A 361 -6.23 -11.28 3.06
N GLU A 362 -5.43 -11.88 2.17
CA GLU A 362 -5.50 -11.65 0.71
C GLU A 362 -6.87 -12.06 0.13
N ARG A 363 -7.39 -13.22 0.52
CA ARG A 363 -8.76 -13.66 0.15
C ARG A 363 -9.82 -12.70 0.66
N THR A 364 -9.68 -12.22 1.89
CA THR A 364 -10.58 -11.24 2.50
C THR A 364 -10.59 -9.93 1.69
N ASN A 365 -9.41 -9.44 1.35
CA ASN A 365 -9.20 -8.26 0.51
C ASN A 365 -9.79 -8.42 -0.89
N SER A 366 -9.60 -9.60 -1.50
CA SER A 366 -10.18 -9.94 -2.80
C SER A 366 -11.71 -9.97 -2.72
N SER A 367 -12.31 -10.63 -1.72
CA SER A 367 -13.76 -10.71 -1.59
C SER A 367 -14.42 -9.33 -1.41
N ALA A 368 -13.80 -8.42 -0.67
CA ALA A 368 -14.32 -7.06 -0.51
C ALA A 368 -14.31 -6.24 -1.82
N LYS A 369 -13.40 -6.56 -2.75
CA LYS A 369 -13.21 -5.83 -4.02
C LYS A 369 -13.87 -6.50 -5.21
N GLU A 370 -13.71 -7.80 -5.39
CA GLU A 370 -14.14 -8.52 -6.58
C GLU A 370 -15.48 -9.22 -6.33
N ASP A 371 -15.63 -9.93 -5.21
CA ASP A 371 -16.87 -10.69 -4.95
C ASP A 371 -18.04 -9.78 -4.55
N LEU A 372 -17.78 -8.79 -3.69
CA LEU A 372 -18.80 -7.85 -3.22
C LEU A 372 -18.84 -6.56 -4.04
N CYS A 373 -17.78 -6.26 -4.79
CA CYS A 373 -17.63 -5.03 -5.58
C CYS A 373 -17.71 -3.71 -4.79
N ILE A 374 -17.80 -3.75 -3.45
CA ILE A 374 -17.98 -2.56 -2.59
C ILE A 374 -16.76 -1.62 -2.71
N LEU A 375 -15.55 -2.18 -2.67
CA LEU A 375 -14.30 -1.40 -2.72
C LEU A 375 -13.71 -1.26 -4.13
N LYS A 376 -14.40 -1.71 -5.18
CA LYS A 376 -13.84 -1.73 -6.55
C LYS A 376 -13.74 -0.35 -7.19
N LYS A 377 -14.87 0.38 -7.20
CA LYS A 377 -15.01 1.72 -7.78
C LYS A 377 -16.06 2.53 -6.99
N PRO A 378 -15.83 2.79 -5.70
CA PRO A 378 -16.85 3.43 -4.88
C PRO A 378 -17.05 4.90 -5.28
N LYS A 379 -18.29 5.36 -5.19
CA LYS A 379 -18.66 6.77 -5.41
C LYS A 379 -18.50 7.61 -4.14
N ILE A 380 -17.40 7.44 -3.42
CA ILE A 380 -17.13 8.10 -2.13
C ILE A 380 -16.00 9.12 -2.25
N ARG A 381 -15.97 10.08 -1.32
CA ARG A 381 -14.89 11.05 -1.12
C ARG A 381 -14.68 11.31 0.38
N GLY A 382 -13.45 11.62 0.76
CA GLY A 382 -13.07 11.96 2.12
C GLY A 382 -12.77 10.72 2.97
N LEU A 383 -11.77 10.84 3.85
CA LEU A 383 -11.24 9.72 4.62
C LEU A 383 -12.29 9.08 5.54
N LYS A 384 -13.12 9.91 6.19
CA LYS A 384 -14.19 9.44 7.07
C LYS A 384 -15.18 8.54 6.34
N ASN A 385 -15.67 8.98 5.18
CA ASN A 385 -16.62 8.21 4.37
C ASN A 385 -15.98 6.95 3.78
N ALA A 386 -14.70 7.03 3.39
CA ALA A 386 -13.93 5.87 2.97
C ALA A 386 -13.81 4.83 4.09
N GLY A 387 -13.57 5.28 5.32
CA GLY A 387 -13.53 4.43 6.52
C GLY A 387 -14.86 3.74 6.80
N VAL A 388 -15.97 4.48 6.77
CA VAL A 388 -17.33 3.90 6.91
C VAL A 388 -17.58 2.84 5.85
N LEU A 389 -17.26 3.13 4.58
CA LEU A 389 -17.45 2.17 3.49
C LEU A 389 -16.61 0.90 3.68
N ALA A 390 -15.34 1.05 4.09
CA ALA A 390 -14.46 -0.09 4.34
C ALA A 390 -14.98 -0.97 5.48
N GLN A 391 -15.47 -0.36 6.56
CA GLN A 391 -16.12 -1.09 7.66
C GLN A 391 -17.39 -1.80 7.17
N MET A 392 -18.26 -1.14 6.41
CA MET A 392 -19.44 -1.78 5.81
C MET A 392 -19.07 -2.97 4.92
N ALA A 393 -18.01 -2.85 4.11
CA ALA A 393 -17.52 -3.96 3.28
C ALA A 393 -17.11 -5.17 4.11
N VAL A 394 -16.39 -4.92 5.21
CA VAL A 394 -15.97 -5.96 6.16
C VAL A 394 -17.16 -6.58 6.89
N MET A 395 -18.13 -5.78 7.34
CA MET A 395 -19.35 -6.28 8.00
C MET A 395 -20.18 -7.16 7.06
N VAL A 396 -20.39 -6.72 5.81
CA VAL A 396 -21.11 -7.52 4.80
C VAL A 396 -20.37 -8.82 4.51
N LEU A 397 -19.04 -8.78 4.41
CA LEU A 397 -18.23 -9.97 4.20
C LEU A 397 -18.31 -10.94 5.38
N LEU A 398 -18.25 -10.43 6.61
CA LEU A 398 -18.41 -11.19 7.84
C LEU A 398 -19.75 -11.94 7.83
N LEU A 399 -20.85 -11.22 7.61
CA LEU A 399 -22.20 -11.80 7.54
C LEU A 399 -22.30 -12.85 6.44
N LYS A 400 -21.82 -12.55 5.23
CA LYS A 400 -21.82 -13.49 4.10
C LYS A 400 -21.07 -14.78 4.44
N ARG A 401 -19.90 -14.70 5.07
CA ARG A 401 -19.10 -15.89 5.43
C ARG A 401 -19.77 -16.71 6.53
N ILE A 402 -20.31 -16.06 7.57
CA ILE A 402 -21.07 -16.74 8.63
C ILE A 402 -22.31 -17.43 8.06
N SER A 403 -23.13 -16.73 7.27
CA SER A 403 -24.33 -17.34 6.67
C SER A 403 -23.98 -18.52 5.77
N ARG A 404 -22.93 -18.41 4.94
CA ARG A 404 -22.47 -19.54 4.10
C ARG A 404 -21.99 -20.72 4.93
N PHE A 405 -21.31 -20.46 6.04
CA PHE A 405 -20.88 -21.51 6.97
C PHE A 405 -22.06 -22.21 7.61
N ILE A 406 -23.03 -21.46 8.14
CA ILE A 406 -24.26 -22.02 8.74
C ILE A 406 -24.99 -22.89 7.72
N VAL A 407 -25.19 -22.41 6.49
CA VAL A 407 -25.84 -23.19 5.42
C VAL A 407 -25.05 -24.46 5.10
N LYS A 408 -23.73 -24.35 4.94
CA LYS A 408 -22.85 -25.51 4.66
C LYS A 408 -22.94 -26.57 5.75
N VAL A 409 -22.84 -26.17 7.01
CA VAL A 409 -22.93 -27.05 8.19
C VAL A 409 -24.32 -27.68 8.26
N THR A 410 -25.39 -26.89 8.10
CA THR A 410 -26.78 -27.37 8.15
C THR A 410 -27.04 -28.42 7.07
N LEU A 411 -26.58 -28.18 5.84
CA LEU A 411 -26.71 -29.15 4.75
C LEU A 411 -25.90 -30.43 5.00
N ALA A 412 -24.69 -30.30 5.55
CA ALA A 412 -23.87 -31.44 5.89
C ALA A 412 -24.49 -32.29 7.01
N MET A 413 -25.04 -31.64 8.05
CA MET A 413 -25.81 -32.32 9.10
C MET A 413 -27.02 -33.04 8.53
N ARG A 414 -27.82 -32.37 7.67
CA ARG A 414 -28.99 -33.00 7.04
C ARG A 414 -28.62 -34.26 6.26
N LYS A 415 -27.52 -34.22 5.48
CA LYS A 415 -27.03 -35.40 4.76
C LYS A 415 -26.63 -36.55 5.70
N MET A 416 -25.99 -36.25 6.84
CA MET A 416 -25.63 -37.28 7.83
C MET A 416 -26.88 -37.93 8.43
N TYR A 417 -27.90 -37.14 8.78
CA TYR A 417 -29.15 -37.67 9.34
C TYR A 417 -30.00 -38.44 8.34
N SER A 418 -29.90 -38.13 7.03
CA SER A 418 -30.60 -38.86 5.97
C SER A 418 -29.86 -40.12 5.48
N SER A 419 -28.72 -40.47 6.08
CA SER A 419 -27.98 -41.70 5.73
C SER A 419 -28.65 -42.94 6.32
N ASN A 420 -28.50 -44.10 5.69
CA ASN A 420 -29.13 -45.36 6.12
C ASN A 420 -28.71 -45.82 7.53
N SER A 421 -27.62 -45.26 8.07
CA SER A 421 -27.11 -45.53 9.42
C SER A 421 -26.68 -44.21 10.09
N PRO A 422 -27.63 -43.38 10.56
CA PRO A 422 -27.30 -42.09 11.14
C PRO A 422 -26.51 -42.27 12.45
N PRO A 423 -25.41 -41.51 12.66
CA PRO A 423 -24.62 -41.63 13.88
C PRO A 423 -25.40 -41.14 15.12
N LEU A 424 -25.30 -41.88 16.24
CA LEU A 424 -25.89 -41.55 17.55
C LEU A 424 -25.50 -40.14 18.05
N LYS A 425 -24.32 -39.64 17.65
CA LYS A 425 -23.85 -38.27 17.85
C LYS A 425 -23.23 -37.78 16.54
N PRO A 426 -23.94 -36.96 15.74
CA PRO A 426 -23.40 -36.44 14.50
C PRO A 426 -22.26 -35.47 14.82
N PHE A 427 -21.07 -35.82 14.37
CA PHE A 427 -19.88 -35.00 14.46
C PHE A 427 -19.48 -34.59 13.05
N LEU A 428 -19.39 -33.28 12.81
CA LEU A 428 -18.77 -32.75 11.59
C LEU A 428 -17.29 -32.55 11.87
N PRO A 429 -16.40 -33.40 11.33
CA PRO A 429 -14.98 -33.15 11.49
C PRO A 429 -14.63 -31.81 10.85
N GLY A 430 -13.92 -30.98 11.61
CA GLY A 430 -13.27 -29.78 11.08
C GLY A 430 -12.18 -30.14 10.07
N PRO A 431 -11.54 -29.13 9.47
CA PRO A 431 -10.34 -29.36 8.66
C PRO A 431 -9.24 -30.04 9.48
N ASP A 432 -8.37 -30.79 8.81
CA ASP A 432 -7.18 -31.31 9.47
C ASP A 432 -6.23 -30.15 9.82
N VAL A 433 -5.93 -30.01 11.12
CA VAL A 433 -5.05 -28.97 11.64
C VAL A 433 -3.73 -29.61 12.05
N PRO A 434 -2.58 -29.18 11.48
CA PRO A 434 -1.29 -29.72 11.87
C PRO A 434 -1.08 -29.63 13.38
N LYS A 435 -0.76 -30.76 14.03
CA LYS A 435 -0.62 -30.88 15.49
C LYS A 435 0.28 -29.80 16.12
N PHE A 436 1.35 -29.39 15.41
CA PHE A 436 2.23 -28.34 15.92
C PHE A 436 1.54 -26.96 15.98
N ILE A 437 0.63 -26.63 15.06
CA ILE A 437 -0.15 -25.39 15.09
C ILE A 437 -1.16 -25.46 16.23
N ALA A 438 -1.87 -26.58 16.37
CA ALA A 438 -2.78 -26.83 17.49
C ALA A 438 -2.07 -26.61 18.85
N ASN A 439 -0.87 -27.16 19.02
CA ASN A 439 -0.07 -26.97 20.23
C ASN A 439 0.33 -25.50 20.45
N LEU A 440 0.63 -24.73 19.39
CA LEU A 440 0.99 -23.31 19.52
C LEU A 440 -0.21 -22.45 19.95
N ILE A 441 -1.41 -22.76 19.48
CA ILE A 441 -2.64 -22.03 19.81
C ILE A 441 -3.29 -22.49 21.12
N GLN A 442 -2.90 -23.65 21.64
CA GLN A 442 -3.33 -24.21 22.93
C GLN A 442 -2.38 -23.88 24.08
N ARG A 443 -1.18 -23.33 23.81
CA ARG A 443 -0.24 -22.91 24.87
C ARG A 443 -0.88 -21.84 25.77
N GLU A 444 -1.26 -22.29 26.97
CA GLU A 444 -1.50 -21.50 28.17
C GLU A 444 -0.19 -21.20 28.88
#